data_AF-A0A7S4KJZ1-F1
#
_entry.id   AF-A0A7S4KJZ1-F1
#
_cell.length_a   1.000
_cell.length_b   1.000
_cell.length_c   1.000
_cell.angle_alpha   90.00
_cell.angle_beta   90.00
_cell.angle_gamma   90.00
#
_symmetry.space_group_name_H-M   'P 1'
#
loop_
_entity.id
_entity.type
_entity.pdbx_description
1 polymer ?
#
loop_
_entity_poly.entity_id
_entity_poly.type
_entity_poly.pdbx_seq_one_letter_code
_entity_poly.pdbx_strand_id
1 'polypeptide(L)'
;FFFSLAFFLGSCAFCLMIFSSQSRGLGWGLVALIFLSTVAGQNVPVLQGVDPVSYWSIDEDGVPLNGTSQYTASYRDYLWYFSSSGFLSLFEKHPAKYVPEYGGFCAYAVATSNSRACIQPEAWYIMNERLFLF
;
A
#
# COMPACT_ATOMS: atom_id res chain seq x y z
N PHE A 1 -22.56 -3.44 -27.16
CA PHE A 1 -21.84 -4.58 -26.56
C PHE A 1 -20.35 -4.30 -26.69
N PHE A 2 -19.65 -4.19 -25.56
CA PHE A 2 -18.20 -4.20 -25.36
C PHE A 2 -17.39 -2.96 -25.82
N PHE A 3 -16.91 -2.15 -24.85
CA PHE A 3 -15.53 -2.13 -24.29
C PHE A 3 -14.55 -1.44 -25.28
N SER A 4 -13.63 -0.54 -24.96
CA SER A 4 -13.12 0.07 -23.73
C SER A 4 -12.07 1.08 -24.21
N LEU A 5 -12.10 2.33 -23.77
CA LEU A 5 -11.08 2.94 -22.90
C LEU A 5 -9.69 2.30 -23.02
N ALA A 6 -8.76 3.03 -23.64
CA ALA A 6 -7.31 2.94 -23.40
C ALA A 6 -6.78 4.38 -23.45
N PHE A 7 -6.75 5.04 -22.31
CA PHE A 7 -5.55 5.23 -21.49
C PHE A 7 -4.45 6.02 -22.20
N PHE A 8 -4.55 7.33 -21.94
CA PHE A 8 -3.47 8.29 -21.93
C PHE A 8 -2.27 7.81 -21.09
N LEU A 9 -1.09 8.31 -21.48
CA LEU A 9 0.15 8.43 -20.70
C LEU A 9 1.07 7.21 -20.70
N GLY A 10 1.88 7.15 -21.76
CA GLY A 10 3.16 6.46 -21.77
C GLY A 10 4.19 7.29 -22.55
N SER A 11 4.84 8.21 -21.85
CA SER A 11 6.20 8.68 -22.08
C SER A 11 6.53 9.29 -23.45
N CYS A 12 6.67 10.63 -23.45
CA CYS A 12 7.46 11.34 -24.43
C CYS A 12 8.86 10.69 -24.56
N ALA A 13 9.24 10.46 -25.81
CA ALA A 13 10.58 10.08 -26.27
C ALA A 13 11.03 8.63 -25.98
N PHE A 14 10.43 7.67 -26.70
CA PHE A 14 11.23 6.73 -27.50
C PHE A 14 10.41 6.34 -28.74
N CYS A 15 10.35 7.28 -29.69
CA CYS A 15 9.93 6.99 -31.05
C CYS A 15 11.08 6.20 -31.71
N LEU A 16 11.07 4.88 -31.56
CA LEU A 16 11.71 4.01 -32.53
C LEU A 16 10.61 3.27 -33.26
N MET A 17 10.34 3.78 -34.46
CA MET A 17 9.84 2.98 -35.56
C MET A 17 10.51 1.61 -35.54
N ILE A 18 9.72 0.55 -35.70
CA ILE A 18 9.91 -0.54 -36.65
C ILE A 18 8.83 -1.58 -36.30
N PHE A 19 7.71 -1.51 -37.01
CA PHE A 19 6.88 -2.69 -37.23
C PHE A 19 6.54 -2.73 -38.72
N SER A 20 7.53 -3.09 -39.53
CA SER A 20 7.25 -3.89 -40.73
C SER A 20 8.52 -4.55 -41.26
N SER A 21 8.40 -5.87 -41.39
CA SER A 21 9.22 -6.80 -42.15
C SER A 21 10.44 -7.42 -41.47
N GLN A 22 10.45 -8.76 -41.59
CA GLN A 22 11.55 -9.70 -41.50
C GLN A 22 12.42 -9.65 -40.23
N SER A 23 12.51 -10.70 -39.42
CA SER A 23 12.81 -12.06 -39.87
C SER A 23 12.72 -13.02 -38.69
N ARG A 24 12.41 -14.28 -39.03
CA ARG A 24 12.32 -15.45 -38.17
C ARG A 24 13.65 -15.63 -37.43
N GLY A 25 13.71 -15.27 -36.15
CA GLY A 25 14.84 -15.53 -35.27
C GLY A 25 14.40 -16.46 -34.13
N LEU A 26 15.08 -17.59 -34.00
CA LEU A 26 14.86 -18.69 -33.05
C LEU A 26 15.16 -18.30 -31.56
N GLY A 27 14.80 -17.08 -31.13
CA GLY A 27 15.21 -16.48 -29.86
C GLY A 27 14.09 -16.10 -28.89
N TRP A 28 12.83 -16.42 -29.21
CA TRP A 28 11.67 -15.96 -28.42
C TRP A 28 11.28 -16.88 -27.25
N GLY A 29 11.84 -18.10 -27.17
CA GLY A 29 11.52 -19.06 -26.12
C GLY A 29 12.18 -18.77 -24.76
N LEU A 30 13.38 -18.18 -24.76
CA LEU A 30 14.16 -17.95 -23.53
C LEU A 30 13.89 -16.59 -22.88
N VAL A 31 13.43 -15.60 -23.64
CA VAL A 31 13.09 -14.26 -23.11
C VAL A 31 11.84 -14.30 -22.22
N ALA A 32 10.92 -15.24 -22.48
CA ALA A 32 9.73 -15.43 -21.66
C ALA A 32 10.02 -15.93 -20.22
N LEU A 33 11.11 -16.69 -20.02
CA LEU A 33 11.46 -17.26 -18.72
C LEU A 33 12.15 -16.26 -17.77
N ILE A 34 12.79 -15.23 -18.31
CA ILE A 34 13.50 -14.22 -17.50
C ILE A 34 12.53 -13.15 -16.97
N PHE A 35 11.36 -12.99 -17.60
CA PHE A 35 10.36 -12.00 -17.20
C PHE A 35 9.52 -12.39 -15.98
N LEU A 36 9.49 -13.67 -15.57
CA LEU A 36 8.64 -14.12 -14.46
C LEU A 36 9.28 -13.92 -13.08
N SER A 37 10.61 -13.89 -12.97
CA SER A 37 11.31 -13.89 -11.67
C SER A 37 11.53 -12.50 -11.06
N THR A 38 11.34 -11.41 -11.83
CA THR A 38 11.72 -10.06 -11.41
C THR A 38 10.60 -9.29 -10.68
N VAL A 39 9.38 -9.83 -10.59
CA VAL A 39 8.29 -9.23 -9.80
C VAL A 39 8.19 -9.93 -8.43
N ALA A 40 9.32 -10.07 -7.73
CA ALA A 40 9.27 -10.25 -6.28
C ALA A 40 8.90 -8.87 -5.69
N GLY A 41 7.59 -8.66 -5.54
CA GLY A 41 6.99 -7.39 -5.13
C GLY A 41 7.65 -6.82 -3.89
N GLN A 42 8.11 -5.57 -4.00
CA GLN A 42 8.41 -4.73 -2.86
C GLN A 42 7.07 -4.42 -2.18
N ASN A 43 6.61 -5.28 -1.26
CA ASN A 43 5.42 -4.99 -0.49
C ASN A 43 5.73 -3.84 0.45
N VAL A 44 5.32 -2.64 0.07
CA VAL A 44 5.46 -1.44 0.90
C VAL A 44 4.44 -1.52 2.03
N PRO A 45 4.85 -1.40 3.31
CA PRO A 45 3.92 -1.42 4.42
C PRO A 45 3.00 -0.20 4.39
N VAL A 46 1.78 -0.37 4.86
CA VAL A 46 0.86 0.76 5.05
C VAL A 46 1.28 1.63 6.23
N LEU A 47 0.70 2.83 6.33
CA LEU A 47 0.98 3.80 7.40
C LEU A 47 2.46 4.15 7.53
N GLN A 48 3.21 4.09 6.43
CA GLN A 48 4.66 4.33 6.43
C GLN A 48 5.43 3.35 7.34
N GLY A 49 4.84 2.20 7.67
CA GLY A 49 5.41 1.19 8.58
C GLY A 49 5.04 1.38 10.05
N VAL A 50 4.17 2.32 10.39
CA VAL A 50 3.70 2.55 11.77
C VAL A 50 2.73 1.45 12.20
N ASP A 51 2.84 1.03 13.46
CA ASP A 51 2.02 -0.02 14.03
C ASP A 51 0.59 0.48 14.34
N PRO A 52 -0.46 -0.07 13.70
CA PRO A 52 -1.83 0.37 13.89
C PRO A 52 -2.38 0.10 15.30
N VAL A 53 -1.84 -0.90 16.01
CA VAL A 53 -2.26 -1.23 17.38
C VAL A 53 -1.65 -0.24 18.37
N SER A 54 -0.48 0.32 18.05
CA SER A 54 0.22 1.25 18.95
C SER A 54 -0.59 2.52 19.26
N TYR A 55 -1.38 3.01 18.29
CA TYR A 55 -2.33 4.12 18.46
C TYR A 55 -3.33 3.94 19.60
N TRP A 56 -3.64 2.69 19.94
CA TRP A 56 -4.60 2.35 21.00
C TRP A 56 -3.95 2.10 22.35
N SER A 57 -2.61 2.13 22.41
CA SER A 57 -1.81 1.84 23.59
C SER A 57 -1.11 3.07 24.17
N ILE A 58 -1.33 4.24 23.56
CA ILE A 58 -0.73 5.52 23.92
C ILE A 58 -1.82 6.54 24.22
N ASP A 59 -1.46 7.58 24.98
CA ASP A 59 -2.34 8.74 25.21
C ASP A 59 -2.44 9.62 23.95
N GLU A 60 -3.42 10.53 23.88
CA GLU A 60 -3.72 11.36 22.69
C GLU A 60 -2.53 12.20 22.19
N ASP A 61 -1.61 12.58 23.08
CA ASP A 61 -0.39 13.33 22.74
C ASP A 61 0.84 12.43 22.47
N GLY A 62 0.63 11.11 22.44
CA GLY A 62 1.67 10.11 22.27
C GLY A 62 2.11 9.92 20.82
N VAL A 63 3.35 9.43 20.66
CA VAL A 63 3.90 9.05 19.36
C VAL A 63 3.69 7.55 19.14
N PRO A 64 3.02 7.13 18.05
CA PRO A 64 2.82 5.72 17.74
C PRO A 64 4.15 5.06 17.40
N LEU A 65 4.24 3.76 17.72
CA LEU A 65 5.47 3.00 17.54
C LEU A 65 5.61 2.56 16.08
N ASN A 66 6.83 2.68 15.54
CA ASN A 66 7.15 2.10 14.25
C ASN A 66 7.19 0.57 14.33
N GLY A 67 6.55 -0.07 13.37
CA GLY A 67 6.63 -1.51 13.18
C GLY A 67 7.93 -1.92 12.48
N THR A 68 8.17 -3.22 12.46
CA THR A 68 9.36 -3.80 11.83
C THR A 68 8.97 -4.88 10.83
N SER A 69 9.86 -5.19 9.88
CA SER A 69 9.67 -6.30 8.94
C SER A 69 9.71 -7.69 9.60
N GLN A 70 10.04 -7.78 10.89
CA GLN A 70 10.03 -9.03 11.64
C GLN A 70 8.61 -9.45 12.04
N TYR A 71 7.73 -8.48 12.31
CA TYR A 71 6.36 -8.72 12.72
C TYR A 71 5.43 -8.11 11.67
N THR A 72 4.86 -8.96 10.82
CA THR A 72 4.05 -8.49 9.69
C THR A 72 2.77 -9.31 9.57
N ALA A 73 1.70 -8.67 9.11
CA ALA A 73 0.44 -9.34 8.76
C ALA A 73 -0.10 -8.79 7.45
N SER A 74 -0.79 -9.63 6.69
CA SER A 74 -1.53 -9.21 5.51
C SER A 74 -3.01 -9.10 5.84
N TYR A 75 -3.63 -7.96 5.57
CA TYR A 75 -5.06 -7.75 5.76
C TYR A 75 -5.63 -6.84 4.67
N ARG A 76 -6.68 -7.30 3.99
CA ARG A 76 -7.29 -6.64 2.80
C ARG A 76 -6.26 -6.35 1.69
N ASP A 77 -5.39 -7.31 1.41
CA ASP A 77 -4.30 -7.21 0.41
C ASP A 77 -3.23 -6.15 0.72
N TYR A 78 -3.22 -5.61 1.95
CA TYR A 78 -2.20 -4.68 2.44
C TYR A 78 -1.28 -5.34 3.46
N LEU A 79 -0.01 -4.95 3.42
CA LEU A 79 1.00 -5.38 4.39
C LEU A 79 1.06 -4.41 5.58
N TRP A 80 0.93 -4.94 6.79
CA TRP A 80 0.96 -4.21 8.05
C TRP A 80 2.19 -4.61 8.85
N TYR A 81 2.86 -3.64 9.45
CA TYR A 81 4.02 -3.85 10.32
C TYR A 81 3.64 -3.63 11.79
N PHE A 82 4.29 -4.39 12.66
CA PHE A 82 4.08 -4.32 14.11
C PHE A 82 5.41 -4.18 14.83
N SER A 83 5.37 -3.48 15.96
CA SER A 83 6.53 -3.24 16.82
C SER A 83 6.85 -4.45 17.71
N SER A 84 5.87 -5.33 17.96
CA SER A 84 6.04 -6.55 18.76
C SER A 84 5.13 -7.69 18.30
N SER A 85 5.48 -8.92 18.68
CA SER A 85 4.64 -10.10 18.47
C SER A 85 3.30 -10.03 19.21
N GLY A 86 3.26 -9.32 20.34
CA GLY A 86 2.04 -9.08 21.10
C GLY A 86 1.03 -8.22 20.32
N PHE A 87 1.51 -7.15 19.68
CA PHE A 87 0.67 -6.28 18.86
C PHE A 87 0.22 -6.95 17.56
N LEU A 88 1.09 -7.73 16.92
CA LEU A 88 0.70 -8.62 15.82
C LEU A 88 -0.46 -9.54 16.24
N SER A 89 -0.34 -10.21 17.38
CA SER A 89 -1.36 -11.14 17.88
C SER A 89 -2.69 -10.44 18.21
N LEU A 90 -2.65 -9.18 18.67
CA LEU A 90 -3.86 -8.38 18.90
C LEU A 90 -4.54 -8.02 17.59
N PHE A 91 -3.75 -7.61 16.59
CA PHE A 91 -4.25 -7.28 15.27
C PHE A 91 -4.89 -8.48 14.59
N GLU A 92 -4.25 -9.65 14.61
CA GLU A 92 -4.79 -10.87 13.98
C GLU A 92 -6.13 -11.32 14.58
N LYS A 93 -6.37 -11.05 15.87
CA LYS A 93 -7.66 -11.38 16.52
C LYS A 93 -8.80 -10.48 16.04
N HIS A 94 -8.54 -9.18 15.89
CA HIS A 94 -9.57 -8.19 15.56
C HIS A 94 -9.05 -7.11 14.59
N PRO A 95 -8.66 -7.46 13.35
CA PRO A 95 -7.96 -6.54 12.47
C PRO A 95 -8.83 -5.34 12.09
N ALA A 96 -10.15 -5.54 11.94
CA ALA A 96 -11.09 -4.47 11.61
C ALA A 96 -11.14 -3.32 12.64
N LYS A 97 -10.73 -3.55 13.89
CA LYS A 97 -10.72 -2.52 14.94
C LYS A 97 -9.55 -1.54 14.79
N TYR A 98 -8.40 -2.05 14.35
CA TYR A 98 -7.14 -1.31 14.35
C TYR A 98 -6.88 -0.58 13.03
N VAL A 99 -7.56 -0.99 11.95
CA VAL A 99 -7.42 -0.34 10.65
C VAL A 99 -8.11 1.03 10.67
N PRO A 100 -7.46 2.11 10.18
CA PRO A 100 -8.11 3.40 10.10
C PRO A 100 -9.28 3.40 9.11
N GLU A 101 -10.29 4.21 9.39
CA GLU A 101 -11.55 4.25 8.64
C GLU A 101 -11.33 4.57 7.15
N TYR A 102 -10.43 5.53 6.86
CA TYR A 102 -10.07 5.93 5.50
C TYR A 102 -8.78 5.27 5.01
N GLY A 103 -8.34 4.19 5.67
CA GLY A 103 -7.07 3.52 5.40
C GLY A 103 -5.87 4.42 5.74
N GLY A 104 -4.81 4.37 4.93
CA GLY A 104 -3.59 5.16 5.16
C GLY A 104 -3.61 6.59 4.64
N PHE A 105 -4.78 7.22 4.54
CA PHE A 105 -4.95 8.55 3.94
C PHE A 105 -5.55 9.55 4.93
N CYS A 106 -5.28 10.84 4.69
CA CYS A 106 -5.80 11.93 5.50
C CYS A 106 -7.33 11.96 5.45
N ALA A 107 -7.97 11.78 6.61
CA ALA A 107 -9.41 11.78 6.78
C ALA A 107 -10.04 13.10 6.33
N TYR A 108 -9.38 14.23 6.61
CA TYR A 108 -9.87 15.55 6.21
C TYR A 108 -9.83 15.74 4.68
N ALA A 109 -8.76 15.32 4.02
CA ALA A 109 -8.62 15.41 2.56
C ALA A 109 -9.65 14.54 1.84
N VAL A 110 -9.86 13.32 2.35
CA VAL A 110 -10.87 12.40 1.82
C VAL A 110 -12.28 12.98 2.03
N ALA A 111 -12.60 13.49 3.21
CA ALA A 111 -13.93 14.03 3.51
C ALA A 111 -14.26 15.33 2.75
N THR A 112 -13.30 16.25 2.59
CA THR A 112 -13.56 17.60 2.05
C THR A 112 -13.41 17.66 0.53
N SER A 113 -12.40 16.95 0.00
CA SER A 113 -11.99 17.08 -1.41
C SER A 113 -12.00 15.76 -2.16
N ASN A 114 -12.38 14.66 -1.50
CA ASN A 114 -12.31 13.31 -2.07
C ASN A 114 -10.90 12.99 -2.62
N SER A 115 -9.88 13.58 -2.01
CA SER A 115 -8.47 13.48 -2.39
C SER A 115 -7.71 12.60 -1.41
N ARG A 116 -6.64 11.97 -1.88
CA ARG A 116 -5.74 11.14 -1.07
C ARG A 116 -4.46 11.94 -0.79
N ALA A 117 -4.31 12.40 0.44
CA ALA A 117 -3.11 13.08 0.89
C ALA A 117 -2.31 12.17 1.84
N CYS A 118 -1.00 12.42 1.90
CA CYS A 118 -0.12 11.80 2.89
C CYS A 118 -0.57 12.18 4.30
N ILE A 119 -0.36 11.26 5.24
CA ILE A 119 -0.68 11.45 6.66
C ILE A 119 0.58 11.73 7.45
N GLN A 120 0.44 12.43 8.56
CA GLN A 120 1.42 12.50 9.63
C GLN A 120 1.02 11.49 10.71
N PRO A 121 1.85 10.48 11.02
CA PRO A 121 1.48 9.46 11.99
C PRO A 121 1.14 10.01 13.38
N GLU A 122 1.69 11.16 13.75
CA GLU A 122 1.44 11.85 15.02
C GLU A 122 0.09 12.59 15.03
N ALA A 123 -0.48 12.89 13.85
CA ALA A 123 -1.77 13.55 13.72
C ALA A 123 -2.88 12.51 13.56
N TRP A 124 -3.41 12.03 14.68
CA TRP A 124 -4.43 11.00 14.71
C TRP A 124 -5.56 11.35 15.69
N TYR A 125 -6.70 10.69 15.51
CA TYR A 125 -7.82 10.83 16.42
C TYR A 125 -8.63 9.53 16.45
N ILE A 126 -9.04 9.09 17.64
CA ILE A 126 -9.93 7.93 17.80
C ILE A 126 -11.31 8.44 18.21
N MET A 127 -12.31 8.18 17.36
CA MET A 127 -13.68 8.60 17.60
C MET A 127 -14.63 7.45 17.31
N ASN A 128 -15.56 7.15 18.23
CA ASN A 128 -16.53 6.06 18.09
C ASN A 128 -15.87 4.71 17.75
N GLU A 129 -14.78 4.38 18.46
CA GLU A 129 -13.98 3.16 18.24
C GLU A 129 -13.37 3.04 16.83
N ARG A 130 -13.21 4.17 16.12
CA ARG A 130 -12.56 4.22 14.80
C ARG A 130 -11.36 5.15 14.82
N LEU A 131 -10.29 4.72 14.15
CA LEU A 131 -9.05 5.47 14.01
C LEU A 131 -9.11 6.36 12.75
N PHE A 132 -8.77 7.64 12.91
CA PHE A 132 -8.66 8.64 11.86
C PHE A 132 -7.24 9.21 11.85
N LEU A 133 -6.71 9.47 10.65
CA LEU A 133 -5.36 10.00 10.43
C LEU A 133 -5.45 11.32 9.67
N PHE A 134 -4.51 12.24 9.89
CA PHE A 134 -4.52 13.59 9.31
C PHE A 134 -3.21 13.94 8.62
#